data_AF-A0A1I4T7S0-F1
#
_entry.id   AF-A0A1I4T7S0-F1
#
_cell.length_a   1.000
_cell.length_b   1.000
_cell.length_c   1.000
_cell.angle_alpha   90.00
_cell.angle_beta   90.00
_cell.angle_gamma   90.00
#
_symmetry.space_group_name_H-M   'P 1'
#
loop_
_entity.id
_entity.type
_entity.pdbx_description
1 polymer ?
#
loop_
_entity_poly.entity_id
_entity_poly.type
_entity_poly.pdbx_seq_one_letter_code
_entity_poly.pdbx_strand_id
1 'polypeptide(L)'
;MAAQTEESDTAREQTKAEQDVDQVRQRAVRDQQRLDSGAVSSPKDLENLQREIASLAKRQGDLEDIVLEVMERRESVQERVAELTERVGAVQGKVDDATARRDAAFEEIDGEVATVTKEREVIAASVPADLLKLYDKLRDQQGGIGAAKLYQRTCQGCRQELSITDFNDVRKAAADTVVRCENCGRILVRTSESGL
;
A
#
# COMPACT_ATOMS: atom_id res chain seq x y z
N MET A 1 -16.22 -6.84 2.94
CA MET A 1 -17.32 -6.12 3.62
C MET A 1 -18.62 -6.12 2.82
N ALA A 2 -18.69 -5.67 1.56
CA ALA A 2 -19.91 -5.82 0.75
C ALA A 2 -20.20 -7.29 0.33
N ALA A 3 -19.20 -7.99 -0.23
CA ALA A 3 -19.38 -9.38 -0.69
C ALA A 3 -19.73 -10.37 0.45
N GLN A 4 -19.16 -10.18 1.65
CA GLN A 4 -19.50 -10.97 2.84
C GLN A 4 -20.92 -10.68 3.36
N THR A 5 -21.39 -9.44 3.20
CA THR A 5 -22.78 -9.08 3.54
C THR A 5 -23.73 -9.79 2.57
N GLU A 6 -23.42 -9.75 1.28
CA GLU A 6 -24.20 -10.45 0.25
C GLU A 6 -24.18 -11.98 0.42
N GLU A 7 -23.07 -12.56 0.89
CA GLU A 7 -22.99 -13.98 1.26
C GLU A 7 -23.94 -14.31 2.42
N SER A 8 -23.97 -13.45 3.45
CA SER A 8 -24.90 -13.61 4.57
C SER A 8 -26.36 -13.46 4.14
N ASP A 9 -26.64 -12.53 3.22
CA ASP A 9 -27.98 -12.30 2.68
C ASP A 9 -28.47 -13.49 1.86
N THR A 10 -27.65 -13.99 0.94
CA THR A 10 -27.94 -15.18 0.13
C THR A 10 -28.08 -16.44 0.98
N ALA A 11 -27.28 -16.60 2.04
CA ALA A 11 -27.44 -17.71 2.98
C ALA A 11 -28.81 -17.67 3.70
N ARG A 12 -29.25 -16.48 4.14
CA ARG A 12 -30.57 -16.31 4.76
C ARG A 12 -31.70 -16.56 3.78
N GLU A 13 -31.55 -16.11 2.54
CA GLU A 13 -32.52 -16.34 1.47
C GLU A 13 -32.65 -17.84 1.14
N GLN A 14 -31.53 -18.56 1.06
CA GLN A 14 -31.54 -20.00 0.84
C GLN A 14 -32.30 -20.72 1.96
N THR A 15 -31.99 -20.42 3.22
CA THR A 15 -32.68 -21.02 4.37
C THR A 15 -34.19 -20.77 4.32
N LYS A 16 -34.61 -19.57 3.91
CA LYS A 16 -36.03 -19.24 3.78
C LYS A 16 -36.69 -20.02 2.63
N ALA A 17 -36.05 -20.09 1.47
CA ALA A 17 -36.58 -20.81 0.31
C ALA A 17 -36.74 -22.32 0.62
N GLU A 18 -35.75 -22.92 1.30
CA GLU A 18 -35.82 -24.31 1.76
C GLU A 18 -36.95 -24.54 2.77
N GLN A 19 -37.19 -23.59 3.69
CA GLN A 19 -38.31 -23.64 4.63
C GLN A 19 -39.67 -23.55 3.93
N ASP A 20 -39.79 -22.72 2.89
CA ASP A 20 -41.02 -22.58 2.12
C ASP A 20 -41.34 -23.88 1.35
N VAL A 21 -40.32 -24.55 0.77
CA VAL A 21 -40.46 -25.89 0.17
C VAL A 21 -40.95 -26.91 1.20
N ASP A 22 -40.31 -26.96 2.38
CA ASP A 22 -40.66 -27.93 3.42
C ASP A 22 -42.09 -27.76 3.93
N GLN A 23 -42.57 -26.51 4.08
CA GLN A 23 -43.97 -26.24 4.45
C GLN A 23 -44.96 -26.80 3.43
N VAL A 24 -44.71 -26.60 2.13
CA VAL A 24 -45.57 -27.12 1.05
C VAL A 24 -45.51 -28.64 1.01
N ARG A 25 -44.31 -29.22 1.14
CA ARG A 25 -44.10 -30.67 1.18
C ARG A 25 -44.84 -31.32 2.35
N GLN A 26 -44.73 -30.76 3.55
CA GLN A 26 -45.44 -31.28 4.73
C GLN A 26 -46.96 -31.21 4.56
N ARG A 27 -47.49 -30.17 3.91
CA ARG A 27 -48.92 -30.07 3.59
C ARG A 27 -49.33 -31.13 2.57
N ALA A 28 -48.58 -31.28 1.48
CA ALA A 28 -48.84 -32.29 0.47
C ALA A 28 -48.87 -33.71 1.05
N VAL A 29 -47.93 -34.04 1.94
CA VAL A 29 -47.89 -35.32 2.65
C VAL A 29 -49.14 -35.55 3.50
N ARG A 30 -49.59 -34.55 4.26
CA ARG A 30 -50.81 -34.66 5.08
C ARG A 30 -52.06 -34.87 4.22
N ASP A 31 -52.17 -34.14 3.10
CA ASP A 31 -53.31 -34.24 2.19
C ASP A 31 -53.33 -35.59 1.47
N GLN A 32 -52.16 -36.09 1.06
CA GLN A 32 -52.01 -37.42 0.47
C GLN A 32 -52.38 -38.52 1.48
N GLN A 33 -51.90 -38.45 2.73
CA GLN A 33 -52.28 -39.40 3.77
C GLN A 33 -53.79 -39.41 4.04
N ARG A 34 -54.43 -38.24 4.01
CA ARG A 34 -55.88 -38.12 4.18
C ARG A 34 -56.63 -38.76 3.01
N LEU A 35 -56.15 -38.59 1.78
CA LEU A 35 -56.69 -39.25 0.59
C LEU A 35 -56.58 -40.78 0.71
N ASP A 36 -55.39 -41.27 1.05
CA ASP A 36 -55.08 -42.71 1.12
C ASP A 36 -55.81 -43.43 2.27
N SER A 37 -56.13 -42.71 3.35
CA SER A 37 -56.86 -43.26 4.50
C SER A 37 -58.30 -43.65 4.22
N GLY A 38 -58.89 -43.17 3.11
CA GLY A 38 -60.30 -43.36 2.79
C GLY A 38 -61.27 -42.64 3.74
N ALA A 39 -60.78 -41.75 4.61
CA ALA A 39 -61.60 -41.00 5.56
C ALA A 39 -62.55 -39.98 4.88
N VAL A 40 -62.35 -39.66 3.61
CA VAL A 40 -63.20 -38.77 2.80
C VAL A 40 -64.12 -39.61 1.92
N SER A 41 -65.42 -39.62 2.22
CA SER A 41 -66.42 -40.47 1.57
C SER A 41 -67.23 -39.77 0.48
N SER A 42 -67.23 -38.44 0.45
CA SER A 42 -67.92 -37.63 -0.55
C SER A 42 -67.10 -37.57 -1.85
N PRO A 43 -67.66 -37.96 -3.02
CA PRO A 43 -66.96 -37.88 -4.30
C PRO A 43 -66.44 -36.47 -4.64
N LYS A 44 -67.19 -35.44 -4.23
CA LYS A 44 -66.82 -34.04 -4.46
C LYS A 44 -65.63 -33.61 -3.60
N ASP A 45 -65.56 -34.11 -2.37
CA ASP A 45 -64.45 -33.79 -1.46
C ASP A 45 -63.17 -34.53 -1.86
N LEU A 46 -63.28 -35.74 -2.41
CA LEU A 46 -62.16 -36.47 -3.01
C LEU A 46 -61.58 -35.71 -4.21
N GLU A 47 -62.44 -35.24 -5.12
CA GLU A 47 -62.01 -34.47 -6.29
C GLU A 47 -61.32 -33.16 -5.88
N ASN A 48 -61.86 -32.46 -4.88
CA ASN A 48 -61.23 -31.25 -4.33
C ASN A 48 -59.86 -31.55 -3.72
N LEU A 49 -59.73 -32.61 -2.93
CA LEU A 49 -58.46 -33.02 -2.30
C LEU A 49 -57.41 -33.39 -3.35
N GLN A 50 -57.79 -34.12 -4.40
CA GLN A 50 -56.89 -34.45 -5.52
C GLN A 50 -56.41 -33.19 -6.26
N ARG A 51 -57.30 -32.22 -6.49
CA ARG A 51 -56.92 -30.92 -7.09
C ARG A 51 -55.97 -30.13 -6.19
N GLU A 52 -56.19 -30.15 -4.88
CA GLU A 52 -55.31 -29.51 -3.90
C GLU A 52 -53.91 -30.13 -3.91
N ILE A 53 -53.81 -31.47 -3.88
CA ILE A 53 -52.53 -32.20 -3.99
C ILE A 53 -51.79 -31.85 -5.28
N ALA A 54 -52.49 -31.84 -6.43
CA ALA A 54 -51.89 -31.46 -7.70
C ALA A 54 -51.39 -30.00 -7.70
N SER A 55 -52.14 -29.09 -7.06
CA SER A 55 -51.72 -27.69 -6.89
C SER A 55 -50.50 -27.55 -5.98
N LEU A 56 -50.43 -28.33 -4.90
CA LEU A 56 -49.28 -28.35 -3.98
C LEU A 56 -48.04 -28.92 -4.66
N ALA A 57 -48.18 -29.98 -5.46
CA ALA A 57 -47.07 -30.54 -6.23
C ALA A 57 -46.50 -29.53 -7.23
N LYS A 58 -47.36 -28.79 -7.95
CA LYS A 58 -46.92 -27.70 -8.82
C LYS A 58 -46.19 -26.61 -8.03
N ARG A 59 -46.78 -26.17 -6.90
CA ARG A 59 -46.18 -25.14 -6.05
C ARG A 59 -44.84 -25.57 -5.45
N GLN A 60 -44.70 -26.86 -5.11
CA GLN A 60 -43.43 -27.42 -4.63
C GLN A 60 -42.36 -27.30 -5.72
N GLY A 61 -42.68 -27.71 -6.96
CA GLY A 61 -41.76 -27.55 -8.10
C GLY A 61 -41.32 -26.09 -8.30
N ASP A 62 -42.28 -25.15 -8.32
CA ASP A 62 -41.97 -23.72 -8.46
C ASP A 62 -41.04 -23.21 -7.34
N LEU A 63 -41.16 -23.73 -6.11
CA LEU A 63 -40.32 -23.36 -4.98
C LEU A 63 -38.95 -24.06 -5.01
N GLU A 64 -38.87 -25.30 -5.49
CA GLU A 64 -37.62 -26.02 -5.70
C GLU A 64 -36.76 -25.33 -6.77
N ASP A 65 -37.37 -24.83 -7.84
CA ASP A 65 -36.67 -24.00 -8.84
C ASP A 65 -36.09 -22.72 -8.21
N ILE A 66 -36.85 -22.04 -7.35
CA ILE A 66 -36.37 -20.87 -6.60
C ILE A 66 -35.20 -21.24 -5.68
N VAL A 67 -35.26 -22.39 -5.00
CA VAL A 67 -34.14 -22.86 -4.15
C VAL A 67 -32.88 -23.03 -5.01
N LEU A 68 -32.98 -23.64 -6.19
CA LEU A 68 -31.84 -23.81 -7.09
C LEU A 68 -31.26 -22.46 -7.53
N GLU A 69 -32.10 -21.50 -7.94
CA GLU A 69 -31.64 -20.16 -8.32
C GLU A 69 -30.89 -19.45 -7.18
N VAL A 70 -31.40 -19.56 -5.95
CA VAL A 70 -30.75 -18.96 -4.77
C VAL A 70 -29.44 -19.67 -4.42
N MET A 71 -29.38 -21.00 -4.58
CA MET A 71 -28.15 -21.78 -4.39
C MET A 71 -27.06 -21.36 -5.39
N GLU A 72 -27.40 -21.26 -6.68
CA GLU A 72 -26.46 -20.80 -7.72
C GLU A 72 -25.95 -19.39 -7.44
N ARG A 73 -26.86 -18.49 -7.03
CA ARG A 73 -26.49 -17.12 -6.66
C ARG A 73 -25.54 -17.10 -5.46
N ARG A 74 -25.81 -17.92 -4.44
CA ARG A 74 -24.95 -18.04 -3.26
C ARG A 74 -23.57 -18.55 -3.64
N GLU A 75 -23.48 -19.60 -4.45
CA GLU A 75 -22.20 -20.17 -4.89
C GLU A 75 -21.33 -19.11 -5.59
N SER A 76 -21.91 -18.35 -6.52
CA SER A 76 -21.21 -17.24 -7.18
C SER A 76 -20.70 -16.18 -6.20
N VAL A 77 -21.50 -15.84 -5.19
CA VAL A 77 -21.08 -14.87 -4.15
C VAL A 77 -19.95 -15.43 -3.30
N GLN A 78 -19.98 -16.72 -2.96
CA GLN A 78 -18.93 -17.40 -2.18
C GLN A 78 -17.60 -17.44 -2.93
N GLU A 79 -17.61 -17.76 -4.22
CA GLU A 79 -16.42 -17.69 -5.07
C GLU A 79 -15.82 -16.27 -5.09
N ARG A 80 -16.69 -15.26 -5.22
CA ARG A 80 -16.24 -13.86 -5.22
C ARG A 80 -15.67 -13.43 -3.86
N VAL A 81 -16.22 -13.92 -2.74
CA VAL A 81 -15.65 -13.70 -1.40
C VAL A 81 -14.27 -14.33 -1.29
N ALA A 82 -14.10 -15.57 -1.78
CA ALA A 82 -12.81 -16.26 -1.76
C ALA A 82 -11.75 -15.51 -2.58
N GLU A 83 -12.08 -15.12 -3.83
CA GLU A 83 -11.17 -14.36 -4.70
C GLU A 83 -10.74 -13.04 -4.05
N LEU A 84 -11.70 -12.26 -3.53
CA LEU A 84 -11.38 -10.97 -2.90
C LEU A 84 -10.54 -11.15 -1.64
N THR A 85 -10.77 -12.21 -0.87
CA THR A 85 -9.99 -12.53 0.33
C THR A 85 -8.55 -12.85 -0.03
N GLU A 86 -8.32 -13.66 -1.06
CA GLU A 86 -6.99 -13.98 -1.56
C GLU A 86 -6.27 -12.72 -2.06
N ARG A 87 -6.97 -11.87 -2.84
CA ARG A 87 -6.42 -10.61 -3.34
C ARG A 87 -6.01 -9.65 -2.22
N VAL A 88 -6.84 -9.54 -1.17
CA VAL A 88 -6.50 -8.74 0.02
C VAL A 88 -5.24 -9.29 0.69
N GLY A 89 -5.16 -10.61 0.89
CA GLY A 89 -3.97 -11.25 1.48
C GLY A 89 -2.70 -11.00 0.67
N ALA A 90 -2.79 -11.12 -0.67
CA ALA A 90 -1.66 -10.87 -1.57
C ALA A 90 -1.20 -9.41 -1.55
N VAL A 91 -2.13 -8.45 -1.50
CA VAL A 91 -1.79 -7.03 -1.39
C VAL A 91 -1.19 -6.72 -0.02
N GLN A 92 -1.75 -7.27 1.05
CA GLN A 92 -1.22 -7.09 2.41
C GLN A 92 0.22 -7.60 2.51
N GLY A 93 0.52 -8.79 1.98
CA GLY A 93 1.88 -9.32 1.96
C GLY A 93 2.87 -8.43 1.21
N LYS A 94 2.46 -7.80 0.11
CA LYS A 94 3.29 -6.82 -0.61
C LYS A 94 3.52 -5.54 0.19
N VAL A 95 2.52 -5.07 0.91
CA VAL A 95 2.63 -3.90 1.79
C VAL A 95 3.60 -4.19 2.94
N ASP A 96 3.48 -5.36 3.56
CA ASP A 96 4.34 -5.77 4.68
C ASP A 96 5.81 -5.89 4.24
N ASP A 97 6.08 -6.53 3.10
CA ASP A 97 7.42 -6.60 2.51
C ASP A 97 8.01 -5.21 2.20
N ALA A 98 7.23 -4.35 1.54
CA ALA A 98 7.68 -3.01 1.19
C ALA A 98 7.95 -2.15 2.44
N THR A 99 7.14 -2.31 3.48
CA THR A 99 7.29 -1.64 4.78
C THR A 99 8.58 -2.09 5.47
N ALA A 100 8.83 -3.40 5.53
CA ALA A 100 10.04 -3.94 6.12
C ALA A 100 11.31 -3.48 5.39
N ARG A 101 11.32 -3.50 4.05
CA ARG A 101 12.45 -3.01 3.25
C ARG A 101 12.69 -1.51 3.43
N ARG A 102 11.61 -0.72 3.51
CA ARG A 102 11.69 0.71 3.78
C ARG A 102 12.34 0.93 5.15
N ASP A 103 11.84 0.28 6.19
CA ASP A 103 12.31 0.50 7.56
C ASP A 103 13.78 0.11 7.74
N ALA A 104 14.21 -1.00 7.15
CA ALA A 104 15.62 -1.39 7.14
C ALA A 104 16.51 -0.35 6.44
N ALA A 105 16.05 0.22 5.31
CA ALA A 105 16.80 1.26 4.61
C ALA A 105 16.87 2.58 5.42
N PHE A 106 15.81 2.94 6.15
CA PHE A 106 15.85 4.09 7.05
C PHE A 106 16.81 3.87 8.21
N GLU A 107 16.83 2.67 8.81
CA GLU A 107 17.77 2.35 9.89
C GLU A 107 19.24 2.45 9.44
N GLU A 108 19.55 1.96 8.23
CA GLU A 108 20.87 2.10 7.63
C GLU A 108 21.25 3.58 7.43
N ILE A 109 20.36 4.36 6.82
CA ILE A 109 20.58 5.81 6.58
C ILE A 109 20.75 6.56 7.90
N ASP A 110 19.92 6.28 8.91
CA ASP A 110 20.01 6.93 10.22
C ASP A 110 21.34 6.60 10.91
N GLY A 111 21.82 5.35 10.78
CA GLY A 111 23.14 4.92 11.24
C GLY A 111 24.28 5.65 10.54
N GLU A 112 24.21 5.80 9.21
CA GLU A 112 25.18 6.58 8.44
C GLU A 112 25.18 8.05 8.85
N VAL A 113 23.99 8.67 8.95
CA VAL A 113 23.82 10.07 9.36
C VAL A 113 24.41 10.30 10.75
N ALA A 114 24.15 9.41 11.71
CA ALA A 114 24.72 9.52 13.05
C ALA A 114 26.25 9.44 13.03
N THR A 115 26.80 8.53 12.22
CA THR A 115 28.25 8.35 12.05
C THR A 115 28.90 9.59 11.46
N VAL A 116 28.44 10.05 10.28
CA VAL A 116 29.04 11.21 9.59
C VAL A 116 28.84 12.51 10.36
N THR A 117 27.74 12.64 11.12
CA THR A 117 27.50 13.81 11.98
C THR A 117 28.54 13.86 13.10
N LYS A 118 28.79 12.72 13.76
CA LYS A 118 29.79 12.63 14.82
C LYS A 118 31.21 12.86 14.30
N GLU A 119 31.55 12.30 13.13
CA GLU A 119 32.84 12.56 12.47
C GLU A 119 33.00 14.06 12.15
N ARG A 120 31.94 14.71 11.64
CA ARG A 120 31.95 16.15 11.38
C ARG A 120 32.18 16.94 12.65
N GLU A 121 31.51 16.61 13.76
CA GLU A 121 31.69 17.30 15.05
C GLU A 121 33.13 17.22 15.54
N VAL A 122 33.75 16.04 15.47
CA VAL A 122 35.15 15.83 15.86
C VAL A 122 36.10 16.68 15.01
N ILE A 123 35.92 16.68 13.69
CA ILE A 123 36.76 17.47 12.78
C ILE A 123 36.54 18.97 13.00
N ALA A 124 35.27 19.40 13.11
CA ALA A 124 34.91 20.79 13.30
C ALA A 124 35.51 21.38 14.58
N ALA A 125 35.63 20.59 15.65
CA ALA A 125 36.26 21.01 16.90
C ALA A 125 37.75 21.36 16.75
N SER A 126 38.41 20.86 15.70
CA SER A 126 39.81 21.19 15.38
C SER A 126 39.97 22.43 14.49
N VAL A 127 38.89 22.97 13.93
CA VAL A 127 38.90 24.11 13.02
C VAL A 127 38.69 25.42 13.79
N PRO A 128 39.46 26.49 13.52
CA PRO A 128 39.24 27.80 14.13
C PRO A 128 37.79 28.28 13.96
N ALA A 129 37.17 28.76 15.05
CA ALA A 129 35.74 29.07 15.09
C ALA A 129 35.30 30.09 14.03
N ASP A 130 36.11 31.10 13.74
CA ASP A 130 35.76 32.12 12.74
C ASP A 130 35.85 31.59 11.30
N LEU A 131 36.76 30.65 11.03
CA LEU A 131 36.84 29.95 9.75
C LEU A 131 35.65 29.00 9.56
N LEU A 132 35.27 28.28 10.62
CA LEU A 132 34.09 27.40 10.60
C LEU A 132 32.80 28.20 10.36
N LYS A 133 32.63 29.35 11.03
CA LYS A 133 31.50 30.27 10.78
C LYS A 133 31.44 30.75 9.33
N LEU A 134 32.59 31.08 8.74
CA LEU A 134 32.65 31.48 7.32
C LEU A 134 32.26 30.31 6.42
N TYR A 135 32.78 29.11 6.69
CA TYR A 135 32.43 27.90 5.95
C TYR A 135 30.92 27.61 6.01
N ASP A 136 30.32 27.62 7.21
CA ASP A 136 28.90 27.31 7.39
C ASP A 136 28.01 28.35 6.70
N LYS A 137 28.33 29.65 6.81
CA LYS A 137 27.63 30.71 6.06
C LYS A 137 27.67 30.46 4.55
N LEU A 138 28.82 30.11 4.00
CA LEU A 138 28.97 29.83 2.57
C LEU A 138 28.30 28.51 2.17
N ARG A 139 28.33 27.51 3.05
CA ARG A 139 27.69 26.21 2.86
C ARG A 139 26.18 26.39 2.70
N ASP A 140 25.55 27.19 3.55
CA ASP A 140 24.12 27.48 3.50
C ASP A 140 23.74 28.27 2.25
N GLN A 141 24.58 29.24 1.85
CA GLN A 141 24.34 30.06 0.66
C GLN A 141 24.56 29.28 -0.64
N GLN A 142 25.48 28.32 -0.67
CA GLN A 142 25.97 27.66 -1.88
C GLN A 142 25.60 26.18 -1.97
N GLY A 143 24.41 25.82 -1.48
CA GLY A 143 23.80 24.51 -1.70
C GLY A 143 24.52 23.35 -1.02
N GLY A 144 25.06 23.57 0.18
CA GLY A 144 25.69 22.52 0.99
C GLY A 144 27.22 22.42 0.87
N ILE A 145 27.86 23.27 0.06
CA ILE A 145 29.32 23.25 -0.17
C ILE A 145 29.92 24.64 0.09
N GLY A 146 30.56 24.84 1.25
CA GLY A 146 31.19 26.12 1.63
C GLY A 146 32.66 26.28 1.19
N ALA A 147 33.34 25.19 0.86
CA ALA A 147 34.74 25.17 0.44
C ALA A 147 34.94 24.20 -0.74
N ALA A 148 35.88 24.51 -1.62
CA ALA A 148 36.17 23.72 -2.80
C ALA A 148 37.69 23.58 -3.02
N LYS A 149 38.11 22.39 -3.48
CA LYS A 149 39.49 22.16 -3.91
C LYS A 149 39.82 23.02 -5.13
N LEU A 150 40.96 23.69 -5.11
CA LEU A 150 41.56 24.27 -6.32
C LEU A 150 42.41 23.19 -6.98
N TYR A 151 42.09 22.84 -8.22
CA TYR A 151 42.81 21.81 -8.98
C TYR A 151 43.16 22.36 -10.36
N GLN A 152 44.46 22.40 -10.69
CA GLN A 152 44.96 22.92 -11.97
C GLN A 152 44.27 24.21 -12.40
N ARG A 153 44.36 25.26 -11.58
CA ARG A 153 43.70 26.57 -11.80
C ARG A 153 42.17 26.56 -11.84
N THR A 154 41.51 25.42 -11.63
CA THR A 154 40.06 25.29 -11.68
C THR A 154 39.46 25.11 -10.29
N CYS A 155 38.46 25.94 -9.95
CA CYS A 155 37.68 25.77 -8.74
C CYS A 155 36.76 24.56 -8.88
N GLN A 156 36.93 23.51 -8.07
CA GLN A 156 36.09 22.30 -8.15
C GLN A 156 34.65 22.50 -7.62
N GLY A 157 34.34 23.67 -7.07
CA GLY A 157 32.99 24.02 -6.61
C GLY A 157 32.09 24.53 -7.73
N CYS A 158 32.56 25.52 -8.51
CA CYS A 158 31.82 26.04 -9.67
C CYS A 158 32.32 25.49 -11.02
N ARG A 159 33.40 24.72 -11.02
CA ARG A 159 34.06 24.14 -12.20
C ARG A 159 34.53 25.17 -13.22
N GLN A 160 34.77 26.40 -12.78
CA GLN A 160 35.34 27.44 -13.62
C GLN A 160 36.84 27.57 -13.35
N GLU A 161 37.59 27.76 -14.43
CA GLU A 161 38.99 28.16 -14.36
C GLU A 161 39.08 29.59 -13.80
N LEU A 162 40.02 29.82 -12.90
CA LEU A 162 40.29 31.15 -12.37
C LEU A 162 40.90 32.01 -13.47
N SER A 163 40.56 33.30 -13.45
CA SER A 163 41.23 34.29 -14.30
C SER A 163 42.73 34.30 -13.99
N ILE A 164 43.55 34.72 -14.95
CA ILE A 164 45.00 34.82 -14.74
C ILE A 164 45.33 35.74 -13.55
N THR A 165 44.55 36.81 -13.37
CA THR A 165 44.71 37.75 -12.27
C THR A 165 44.41 37.07 -10.93
N ASP A 166 43.22 36.49 -10.79
CA ASP A 166 42.77 35.86 -9.53
C ASP A 166 43.68 34.69 -9.16
N PHE A 167 44.13 33.93 -10.16
CA PHE A 167 45.05 32.83 -9.95
C PHE A 167 46.41 33.31 -9.39
N ASN A 168 46.94 34.42 -9.93
CA ASN A 168 48.17 35.02 -9.42
C ASN A 168 47.99 35.60 -8.02
N ASP A 169 46.83 36.15 -7.69
CA ASP A 169 46.53 36.66 -6.35
C ASP A 169 46.44 35.52 -5.33
N VAL A 170 45.79 34.41 -5.69
CA VAL A 170 45.76 33.17 -4.89
C VAL A 170 47.17 32.59 -4.69
N ARG A 171 48.03 32.68 -5.70
CA ARG A 171 49.44 32.23 -5.65
C ARG A 171 50.31 33.07 -4.74
N LYS A 172 50.09 34.39 -4.69
CA LYS A 172 50.85 35.32 -3.84
C LYS A 172 50.38 35.30 -2.38
N ALA A 173 49.13 34.92 -2.12
CA ALA A 173 48.57 34.88 -0.78
C ALA A 173 49.37 33.92 0.13
N ALA A 174 49.67 34.35 1.37
CA ALA A 174 50.37 33.51 2.35
C ALA A 174 49.61 32.21 2.63
N ALA A 175 50.31 31.14 3.02
CA ALA A 175 49.74 29.79 3.16
C ALA A 175 48.57 29.71 4.16
N ASP A 176 48.58 30.55 5.19
CA ASP A 176 47.56 30.68 6.25
C ASP A 176 46.39 31.60 5.85
N THR A 177 46.50 32.33 4.74
CA THR A 177 45.45 33.22 4.25
C THR A 177 44.29 32.43 3.64
N VAL A 178 43.07 32.70 4.11
CA VAL A 178 41.84 32.11 3.58
C VAL A 178 41.42 32.86 2.31
N VAL A 179 41.61 32.22 1.16
CA VAL A 179 41.24 32.74 -0.17
C VAL A 179 39.87 32.23 -0.60
N ARG A 180 39.15 33.02 -1.40
CA ARG A 180 37.82 32.66 -1.93
C ARG A 180 37.81 32.75 -3.45
N CYS A 181 36.97 31.93 -4.07
CA CYS A 181 36.74 31.99 -5.51
C CYS A 181 35.92 33.23 -5.86
N GLU A 182 36.37 34.06 -6.80
CA GLU A 182 35.62 35.25 -7.22
C GLU A 182 34.29 34.91 -7.91
N ASN A 183 34.25 33.79 -8.63
CA ASN A 183 33.06 33.36 -9.38
C ASN A 183 31.93 32.83 -8.49
N CYS A 184 32.26 32.14 -7.38
CA CYS A 184 31.26 31.47 -6.55
C CYS A 184 31.42 31.67 -5.05
N GLY A 185 32.32 32.52 -4.59
CA GLY A 185 32.49 32.88 -3.18
C GLY A 185 32.97 31.77 -2.23
N ARG A 186 33.03 30.51 -2.66
CA ARG A 186 33.51 29.37 -1.84
C ARG A 186 34.96 29.56 -1.44
N ILE A 187 35.33 29.06 -0.26
CA ILE A 187 36.73 29.00 0.19
C ILE A 187 37.51 28.09 -0.77
N LEU A 188 38.67 28.54 -1.25
CA LEU A 188 39.55 27.73 -2.09
C LEU A 188 40.57 26.99 -1.22
N VAL A 189 40.47 25.66 -1.20
CA VAL A 189 41.46 24.78 -0.55
C VAL A 189 42.62 24.59 -1.51
N ARG A 190 43.78 25.16 -1.16
CA ARG A 190 45.03 25.08 -1.92
C ARG A 190 45.78 23.81 -1.53
N THR A 191 46.16 23.00 -2.52
CA THR A 191 46.94 21.77 -2.37
C THR A 191 48.09 21.75 -3.37
N SER A 192 48.95 20.72 -3.32
CA SER A 192 50.01 20.49 -4.33
C SER A 192 49.47 20.35 -5.75
N GLU A 193 48.18 20.04 -5.91
CA GLU A 193 47.53 19.83 -7.21
C GLU A 193 46.83 21.10 -7.73
N SER A 194 46.90 22.20 -6.98
CA SER A 194 46.29 23.48 -7.38
C SER A 194 46.97 24.12 -8.59
N GLY A 195 48.22 23.73 -8.88
CA GLY A 195 49.06 24.32 -9.92
C GLY A 195 49.75 25.63 -9.52
N LEU A 196 49.79 25.92 -8.21
CA LEU A 196 50.38 27.12 -7.60
C LEU A 196 51.92 27.01 -7.46
#